data_AF-A0A3N7F6R0-F1
#
_entry.id   AF-A0A3N7F6R0-F1
#
_cell.length_a   1.000
_cell.length_b   1.000
_cell.length_c   1.000
_cell.angle_alpha   90.00
_cell.angle_beta   90.00
_cell.angle_gamma   90.00
#
_symmetry.space_group_name_H-M   'P 1'
#
loop_
_entity.id
_entity.type
_entity.pdbx_description
1 polymer ?
#
loop_
_entity_poly.entity_id
_entity_poly.type
_entity_poly.pdbx_seq_one_letter_code
_entity_poly.pdbx_strand_id
1 'polypeptide(L)'
;MKKHTSTIIILLFFSLSSYAQKYILSNEEVILSFTTKNNKRVVLAKDKANAYMIYRFGTAQKIEFEFPEKTKESWSKFTYSFYFRGGGAKNEGMDLNYIHFNNKGYKYTVYDKTPETGITITNLKTNKETEIEGKPKTRKGNLLDFRNNGLLKITE
;
A
#
# COMPACT_ATOMS: atom_id res chain seq x y z
N MET A 1 31.97 63.07 -14.40
CA MET A 1 31.17 62.20 -13.51
C MET A 1 29.83 61.87 -14.15
N LYS A 2 29.67 60.68 -14.73
CA LYS A 2 28.34 60.08 -15.00
C LYS A 2 28.40 58.61 -14.61
N LYS A 3 27.48 58.22 -13.74
CA LYS A 3 27.47 56.98 -12.96
C LYS A 3 27.09 55.81 -13.88
N HIS A 4 27.87 54.74 -13.83
CA HIS A 4 27.48 53.45 -14.39
C HIS A 4 26.45 52.81 -13.46
N THR A 5 25.22 52.66 -13.95
CA THR A 5 24.14 51.95 -13.26
C THR A 5 24.37 50.44 -13.45
N SER A 6 24.89 49.77 -12.43
CA SER A 6 24.99 48.31 -12.40
C SER A 6 23.66 47.72 -11.92
N THR A 7 22.90 47.12 -12.82
CA THR A 7 21.71 46.33 -12.49
C THR A 7 22.17 44.95 -11.98
N ILE A 8 22.04 44.71 -10.68
CA ILE A 8 22.28 43.40 -10.06
C ILE A 8 20.99 42.58 -10.19
N ILE A 9 21.03 41.51 -10.99
CA ILE A 9 19.96 40.50 -11.07
C ILE A 9 20.27 39.43 -10.01
N ILE A 10 19.54 39.45 -8.90
CA ILE A 10 19.61 38.42 -7.87
C ILE A 10 18.73 37.24 -8.32
N LEU A 11 19.35 36.17 -8.81
CA LEU A 11 18.68 34.88 -9.04
C LEU A 11 18.48 34.16 -7.69
N LEU A 12 17.28 34.28 -7.13
CA LEU A 12 16.81 33.47 -6.01
C LEU A 12 16.57 32.03 -6.49
N PHE A 13 17.60 31.18 -6.40
CA PHE A 13 17.43 29.72 -6.40
C PHE A 13 16.76 29.30 -5.08
N PHE A 14 15.43 29.45 -5.01
CA PHE A 14 14.65 28.70 -4.05
C PHE A 14 14.78 27.22 -4.42
N SER A 15 15.68 26.51 -3.73
CA SER A 15 15.70 25.06 -3.77
C SER A 15 14.38 24.58 -3.17
N LEU A 16 13.44 24.23 -4.04
CA LEU A 16 12.28 23.42 -3.67
C LEU A 16 12.85 22.07 -3.23
N SER A 17 13.19 21.95 -1.94
CA SER A 17 13.49 20.66 -1.31
C SER A 17 12.21 19.84 -1.39
N SER A 18 12.06 19.09 -2.48
CA SER A 18 11.02 18.09 -2.65
C SER A 18 11.33 16.97 -1.68
N TYR A 19 10.83 17.09 -0.44
CA TYR A 19 10.84 16.00 0.52
C TYR A 19 9.86 14.95 0.02
N ALA A 20 10.34 14.06 -0.86
CA ALA A 20 9.60 12.87 -1.23
C ALA A 20 9.37 12.05 0.05
N GLN A 21 8.11 11.90 0.44
CA GLN A 21 7.77 11.12 1.63
C GLN A 21 8.18 9.66 1.40
N LYS A 22 8.92 9.09 2.35
CA LYS A 22 9.35 7.69 2.26
C LYS A 22 8.19 6.77 2.58
N TYR A 23 7.85 5.91 1.62
CA TYR A 23 6.84 4.86 1.78
C TYR A 23 7.28 3.70 2.68
N ILE A 24 8.60 3.55 2.90
CA ILE A 24 9.20 2.53 3.74
C ILE A 24 10.25 3.23 4.61
N LEU A 25 10.10 3.11 5.92
CA LEU A 25 11.06 3.59 6.90
C LEU A 25 12.23 2.60 7.04
N SER A 26 13.35 3.02 7.63
CA SER A 26 14.55 2.18 7.75
C SER A 26 14.34 0.91 8.59
N ASN A 27 13.44 0.98 9.56
CA ASN A 27 13.02 -0.14 10.43
C ASN A 27 11.95 -1.02 9.79
N GLU A 28 11.42 -0.66 8.62
CA GLU A 28 10.34 -1.39 7.97
C GLU A 28 10.84 -2.29 6.85
N GLU A 29 10.06 -3.30 6.53
CA GLU A 29 10.18 -4.12 5.33
C GLU A 29 8.84 -4.24 4.61
N VAL A 30 8.91 -4.44 3.29
CA VAL A 30 7.73 -4.55 2.43
C VAL A 30 7.14 -5.95 2.56
N ILE A 31 5.85 -6.05 2.85
CA ILE A 31 5.07 -7.29 2.73
C ILE A 31 4.56 -7.42 1.29
N LEU A 32 3.84 -6.39 0.83
CA LEU A 32 3.30 -6.30 -0.52
C LEU A 32 3.37 -4.85 -0.99
N SER A 33 3.77 -4.61 -2.24
CA SER A 33 3.61 -3.30 -2.85
C SER A 33 3.39 -3.38 -4.35
N PHE A 34 2.68 -2.40 -4.90
CA PHE A 34 2.46 -2.28 -6.35
C PHE A 34 2.08 -0.84 -6.72
N THR A 35 2.19 -0.53 -8.00
CA THR A 35 1.67 0.70 -8.60
C THR A 35 0.33 0.41 -9.24
N THR A 36 -0.68 1.22 -8.94
CA THR A 36 -2.03 1.14 -9.54
C THR A 36 -2.01 1.58 -11.01
N LYS A 37 -3.07 1.23 -11.76
CA LYS A 37 -3.25 1.72 -13.15
C LYS A 37 -3.21 3.25 -13.23
N ASN A 38 -3.69 3.95 -12.21
CA ASN A 38 -3.68 5.42 -12.10
C ASN A 38 -2.37 5.99 -11.52
N ASN A 39 -1.27 5.22 -11.51
CA ASN A 39 0.06 5.63 -11.06
C ASN A 39 0.17 6.02 -9.56
N LYS A 40 -0.83 5.68 -8.75
CA LYS A 40 -0.73 5.70 -7.29
C LYS A 40 0.02 4.46 -6.80
N ARG A 41 0.67 4.55 -5.65
CA ARG A 41 1.39 3.45 -5.02
C ARG A 41 0.58 2.88 -3.86
N VAL A 42 0.58 1.56 -3.75
CA VAL A 42 0.09 0.80 -2.60
C VAL A 42 1.27 0.13 -1.93
N VAL A 43 1.38 0.26 -0.62
CA VAL A 43 2.41 -0.38 0.18
C VAL A 43 1.80 -0.92 1.46
N LEU A 44 1.96 -2.23 1.65
CA LEU A 44 1.78 -2.92 2.90
C LEU A 44 3.17 -3.25 3.44
N ALA A 45 3.47 -2.77 4.64
CA ALA A 45 4.77 -2.94 5.28
C ALA A 45 4.59 -3.32 6.74
N LYS A 46 5.66 -3.85 7.33
CA LYS A 46 5.74 -4.08 8.77
C LYS A 46 7.09 -3.62 9.30
N ASP A 47 7.12 -3.34 10.58
CA ASP A 47 8.38 -3.23 11.31
C ASP A 47 9.12 -4.59 11.27
N LYS A 48 10.45 -4.54 11.16
CA LYS A 48 11.32 -5.73 11.06
C LYS A 48 11.24 -6.62 12.31
N ALA A 49 10.96 -6.04 13.48
CA ALA A 49 10.73 -6.77 14.73
C ALA A 49 9.24 -7.03 15.00
N ASN A 50 8.38 -6.87 13.98
CA ASN A 50 6.93 -7.02 14.06
C ASN A 50 6.25 -6.08 15.08
N ALA A 51 6.86 -4.92 15.38
CA ALA A 51 6.27 -3.96 16.30
C ALA A 51 4.93 -3.39 15.81
N TYR A 52 4.73 -3.29 14.50
CA TYR A 52 3.49 -2.86 13.86
C TYR A 52 3.43 -3.30 12.39
N MET A 53 2.24 -3.16 11.80
CA MET A 53 1.93 -3.30 10.37
C MET A 53 1.24 -2.03 9.88
N ILE A 54 1.51 -1.64 8.64
CA ILE A 54 1.03 -0.39 8.06
C ILE A 54 0.68 -0.55 6.58
N TYR A 55 -0.42 0.07 6.20
CA TYR A 55 -0.89 0.28 4.85
C TYR A 55 -0.68 1.75 4.45
N ARG A 56 -0.18 1.99 3.24
CA ARG A 56 0.01 3.32 2.65
C ARG A 56 -0.48 3.34 1.21
N PHE A 57 -1.17 4.42 0.87
CA PHE A 57 -1.63 4.74 -0.47
C PHE A 57 -1.33 6.19 -0.82
N GLY A 58 -0.92 6.47 -2.06
CA GLY A 58 -0.74 7.84 -2.52
C GLY A 58 0.03 7.97 -3.83
N THR A 59 0.57 9.16 -4.12
CA THR A 59 1.43 9.39 -5.29
C THR A 59 2.88 8.99 -5.00
N ALA A 60 3.74 9.04 -6.01
CA ALA A 60 5.18 8.87 -5.80
C ALA A 60 5.79 9.90 -4.82
N GLN A 61 5.19 11.07 -4.69
CA GLN A 61 5.71 12.17 -3.88
C GLN A 61 5.06 12.27 -2.48
N LYS A 62 3.80 11.82 -2.35
CA LYS A 62 2.99 12.05 -1.16
C LYS A 62 2.20 10.81 -0.77
N ILE A 63 2.27 10.44 0.51
CA ILE A 63 1.32 9.48 1.09
C ILE A 63 0.01 10.24 1.33
N GLU A 64 -1.06 9.76 0.72
CA GLU A 64 -2.39 10.36 0.79
C GLU A 64 -3.27 9.69 1.84
N PHE A 65 -2.99 8.42 2.12
CA PHE A 65 -3.67 7.65 3.13
C PHE A 65 -2.68 6.68 3.80
N GLU A 66 -2.62 6.71 5.12
CA GLU A 66 -1.84 5.81 5.97
C GLU A 66 -2.77 5.22 7.03
N PHE A 67 -2.65 3.91 7.29
CA PHE A 67 -3.44 3.22 8.28
C PHE A 67 -2.73 1.95 8.78
N PRO A 68 -2.87 1.57 10.06
CA PRO A 68 -3.34 2.36 11.19
C PRO A 68 -2.18 3.19 11.78
N GLU A 69 -2.25 3.58 13.05
CA GLU A 69 -1.12 4.10 13.80
C GLU A 69 -0.02 3.02 14.00
N LYS A 70 1.24 3.44 14.16
CA LYS A 70 2.41 2.55 14.27
C LYS A 70 2.58 2.02 15.70
N THR A 71 1.61 1.24 16.16
CA THR A 71 1.60 0.65 17.51
C THR A 71 1.41 -0.87 17.43
N LYS A 72 1.62 -1.59 18.54
CA LYS A 72 1.43 -3.06 18.57
C LYS A 72 0.00 -3.47 18.24
N GLU A 73 -0.96 -2.62 18.57
CA GLU A 73 -2.38 -2.83 18.29
C GLU A 73 -2.70 -2.77 16.79
N SER A 74 -1.76 -2.30 15.94
CA SER A 74 -1.96 -2.22 14.49
C SER A 74 -2.36 -3.55 13.87
N TRP A 75 -1.77 -4.66 14.35
CA TRP A 75 -2.03 -6.00 13.81
C TRP A 75 -3.50 -6.37 13.93
N SER A 76 -4.13 -6.00 15.06
CA SER A 76 -5.57 -6.26 15.31
C SER A 76 -6.51 -5.48 14.39
N LYS A 77 -6.01 -4.48 13.66
CA LYS A 77 -6.79 -3.69 12.71
C LYS A 77 -6.90 -4.34 11.33
N PHE A 78 -6.13 -5.40 11.10
CA PHE A 78 -6.14 -6.17 9.87
C PHE A 78 -6.65 -7.59 10.13
N THR A 79 -7.35 -8.15 9.14
CA THR A 79 -7.61 -9.59 9.07
C THR A 79 -7.12 -10.13 7.74
N TYR A 80 -6.89 -11.43 7.71
CA TYR A 80 -6.42 -12.14 6.53
C TYR A 80 -7.46 -13.19 6.13
N SER A 81 -7.71 -13.33 4.83
CA SER A 81 -8.47 -14.47 4.28
C SER A 81 -7.76 -14.98 3.04
N PHE A 82 -8.04 -16.24 2.69
CA PHE A 82 -7.47 -16.84 1.51
C PHE A 82 -8.38 -17.92 0.95
N TYR A 83 -8.24 -18.16 -0.35
CA TYR A 83 -8.83 -19.31 -1.02
C TYR A 83 -7.74 -20.01 -1.81
N PHE A 84 -7.55 -21.29 -1.50
CA PHE A 84 -6.60 -22.15 -2.19
C PHE A 84 -7.33 -23.35 -2.81
N ARG A 85 -7.12 -23.56 -4.10
CA ARG A 85 -7.60 -24.73 -4.83
C ARG A 85 -6.46 -25.28 -5.67
N GLY A 86 -6.09 -26.53 -5.43
CA GLY A 86 -5.12 -27.25 -6.26
C GLY A 86 -5.53 -27.28 -7.74
N GLY A 87 -4.53 -27.24 -8.62
CA GLY A 87 -4.71 -27.42 -10.06
C GLY A 87 -4.65 -28.90 -10.48
N GLY A 88 -4.97 -29.17 -11.74
CA GLY A 88 -4.85 -30.49 -12.36
C GLY A 88 -5.10 -30.43 -13.87
N ALA A 89 -5.14 -31.59 -14.53
CA ALA A 89 -5.33 -31.67 -15.99
C ALA A 89 -6.61 -30.98 -16.50
N LYS A 90 -7.60 -30.74 -15.64
CA LYS A 90 -8.89 -30.13 -15.97
C LYS A 90 -9.09 -28.71 -15.43
N ASN A 91 -8.16 -28.19 -14.62
CA ASN A 91 -8.32 -26.86 -14.02
C ASN A 91 -7.00 -26.23 -13.59
N GLU A 92 -6.90 -24.92 -13.76
CA GLU A 92 -5.80 -24.15 -13.18
C GLU A 92 -5.93 -24.09 -11.65
N GLY A 93 -4.77 -24.11 -10.99
CA GLY A 93 -4.68 -23.86 -9.56
C GLY A 93 -5.08 -22.42 -9.25
N MET A 94 -5.67 -22.21 -8.08
CA MET A 94 -6.10 -20.90 -7.64
C MET A 94 -5.52 -20.63 -6.26
N ASP A 95 -4.85 -19.50 -6.13
CA ASP A 95 -4.23 -19.04 -4.90
C ASP A 95 -4.58 -17.56 -4.73
N LEU A 96 -5.60 -17.30 -3.91
CA LEU A 96 -6.13 -15.96 -3.65
C LEU A 96 -5.83 -15.60 -2.20
N ASN A 97 -5.26 -14.42 -2.00
CA ASN A 97 -4.90 -13.93 -0.67
C ASN A 97 -5.43 -12.52 -0.48
N TYR A 98 -5.94 -12.24 0.71
CA TYR A 98 -6.59 -10.96 0.99
C TYR A 98 -6.21 -10.44 2.36
N ILE A 99 -5.99 -9.13 2.43
CA ILE A 99 -5.94 -8.38 3.69
C ILE A 99 -7.12 -7.44 3.76
N HIS A 100 -7.84 -7.46 4.87
CA HIS A 100 -8.99 -6.61 5.11
C HIS A 100 -8.74 -5.65 6.27
N PHE A 101 -9.26 -4.44 6.14
CA PHE A 101 -9.36 -3.51 7.27
C PHE A 101 -10.51 -2.52 7.04
N ASN A 102 -11.00 -1.94 8.13
CA ASN A 102 -12.06 -0.93 8.08
C ASN A 102 -11.52 0.43 8.51
N ASN A 103 -11.92 1.48 7.80
CA ASN A 103 -11.63 2.85 8.19
C ASN A 103 -12.77 3.78 7.77
N LYS A 104 -13.27 4.59 8.70
CA LYS A 104 -14.28 5.64 8.47
C LYS A 104 -15.51 5.19 7.65
N GLY A 105 -16.05 4.00 7.93
CA GLY A 105 -17.24 3.48 7.25
C GLY A 105 -16.98 2.79 5.90
N TYR A 106 -15.71 2.54 5.56
CA TYR A 106 -15.33 1.77 4.38
C TYR A 106 -14.54 0.53 4.78
N LYS A 107 -14.78 -0.58 4.08
CA LYS A 107 -13.94 -1.78 4.11
C LYS A 107 -12.97 -1.71 2.93
N TYR A 108 -11.70 -1.93 3.22
CA TYR A 108 -10.63 -2.05 2.25
C TYR A 108 -10.20 -3.50 2.20
N THR A 109 -10.17 -4.07 1.01
CA THR A 109 -9.69 -5.42 0.75
C THR A 109 -8.53 -5.33 -0.24
N VAL A 110 -7.31 -5.51 0.24
CA VAL A 110 -6.12 -5.65 -0.62
C VAL A 110 -6.06 -7.09 -1.08
N TYR A 111 -6.09 -7.31 -2.40
CA TYR A 111 -6.03 -8.65 -2.97
C TYR A 111 -4.69 -8.92 -3.66
N ASP A 112 -4.21 -10.15 -3.51
CA ASP A 112 -3.03 -10.70 -4.16
C ASP A 112 -3.41 -12.06 -4.77
N LYS A 113 -3.75 -12.04 -6.07
CA LYS A 113 -4.22 -13.20 -6.85
C LYS A 113 -3.44 -13.25 -8.15
N THR A 114 -2.48 -14.14 -8.36
CA THR A 114 -1.66 -14.08 -9.59
C THR A 114 -2.53 -14.27 -10.85
N PRO A 115 -2.44 -13.39 -11.87
CA PRO A 115 -1.47 -12.30 -12.06
C PRO A 115 -1.88 -10.92 -11.50
N GLU A 116 -3.08 -10.77 -10.96
CA GLU A 116 -3.68 -9.52 -10.52
C GLU A 116 -3.36 -9.17 -9.04
N THR A 117 -3.35 -7.87 -8.76
CA THR A 117 -3.31 -7.35 -7.39
C THR A 117 -4.00 -6.00 -7.39
N GLY A 118 -4.52 -5.56 -6.26
CA GLY A 118 -5.32 -4.35 -6.22
C GLY A 118 -6.06 -4.19 -4.90
N ILE A 119 -7.04 -3.30 -4.90
CA ILE A 119 -7.83 -2.97 -3.72
C ILE A 119 -9.30 -2.89 -4.13
N THR A 120 -10.16 -3.57 -3.39
CA THR A 120 -11.60 -3.31 -3.40
C THR A 120 -11.95 -2.45 -2.20
N ILE A 121 -12.67 -1.35 -2.43
CA ILE A 121 -13.16 -0.44 -1.41
C ILE A 121 -14.68 -0.51 -1.39
N THR A 122 -15.24 -1.02 -0.30
CA THR A 122 -16.68 -1.19 -0.12
C THR A 122 -17.19 -0.17 0.88
N ASN A 123 -18.17 0.65 0.48
CA ASN A 123 -18.88 1.53 1.41
C ASN A 123 -19.82 0.68 2.28
N LEU A 124 -19.60 0.68 3.60
CA LEU A 124 -20.34 -0.19 4.53
C LEU A 124 -21.80 0.22 4.73
N LYS A 125 -22.19 1.44 4.34
CA LYS A 125 -23.58 1.91 4.44
C LYS A 125 -24.39 1.55 3.20
N THR A 126 -23.79 1.61 2.02
CA THR A 126 -24.49 1.44 0.73
C THR A 126 -24.16 0.14 0.02
N ASN A 127 -23.16 -0.60 0.49
CA ASN A 127 -22.56 -1.76 -0.19
C ASN A 127 -22.01 -1.44 -1.59
N LYS A 128 -21.83 -0.16 -1.94
CA LYS A 128 -21.21 0.22 -3.21
C LYS A 128 -19.72 -0.11 -3.18
N GLU A 129 -19.25 -0.79 -4.21
CA GLU A 129 -17.84 -1.14 -4.38
C GLU A 129 -17.14 -0.27 -5.42
N THR A 130 -15.87 0.00 -5.17
CA THR A 130 -14.93 0.61 -6.11
C THR A 130 -13.68 -0.25 -6.14
N GLU A 131 -13.24 -0.64 -7.33
CA GLU A 131 -12.00 -1.38 -7.52
C GLU A 131 -10.86 -0.46 -7.99
N ILE A 132 -9.67 -0.68 -7.43
CA ILE A 132 -8.42 -0.03 -7.84
C ILE A 132 -7.44 -1.12 -8.22
N GLU A 133 -7.27 -1.32 -9.52
CA GLU A 133 -6.37 -2.34 -10.05
C GLU A 133 -4.90 -1.92 -10.00
N GLY A 134 -4.05 -2.88 -9.62
CA GLY A 134 -2.60 -2.83 -9.68
C GLY A 134 -2.06 -3.15 -11.07
N LYS A 135 -0.85 -2.68 -11.36
CA LYS A 135 -0.04 -3.09 -12.52
C LYS A 135 0.75 -4.35 -12.13
N PRO A 136 0.44 -5.54 -12.69
CA PRO A 136 1.05 -6.80 -12.29
C PRO A 136 2.59 -6.78 -12.23
N LYS A 137 3.22 -6.18 -13.24
CA LYS A 137 4.68 -6.09 -13.36
C LYS A 137 5.38 -5.27 -12.27
N THR A 138 4.62 -4.49 -11.49
CA THR A 138 5.17 -3.65 -10.42
C THR A 138 5.04 -4.27 -9.03
N ARG A 139 4.38 -5.44 -8.94
CA ARG A 139 4.17 -6.17 -7.69
C ARG A 139 5.52 -6.58 -7.10
N LYS A 140 5.69 -6.33 -5.80
CA LYS A 140 6.79 -6.83 -4.97
C LYS A 140 6.22 -7.45 -3.71
N GLY A 141 6.74 -8.61 -3.31
CA GLY A 141 6.22 -9.38 -2.18
C GLY A 141 4.89 -10.05 -2.48
N ASN A 142 4.26 -10.63 -1.46
CA ASN A 142 3.00 -11.36 -1.53
C ASN A 142 2.34 -11.44 -0.14
N LEU A 143 1.13 -11.97 -0.07
CA LEU A 143 0.39 -12.14 1.19
C LEU A 143 0.38 -13.58 1.75
N LEU A 144 1.08 -14.53 1.11
CA LEU A 144 1.00 -15.96 1.48
C LEU A 144 1.51 -16.24 2.90
N ASP A 145 2.51 -15.50 3.37
CA ASP A 145 3.13 -15.75 4.68
C ASP A 145 2.13 -15.66 5.84
N PHE A 146 1.04 -14.89 5.68
CA PHE A 146 -0.01 -14.76 6.68
C PHE A 146 -0.86 -16.02 6.89
N ARG A 147 -0.76 -17.02 6.01
CA ARG A 147 -1.40 -18.33 6.24
C ARG A 147 -0.88 -19.02 7.49
N ASN A 148 0.42 -18.85 7.78
CA ASN A 148 1.13 -19.69 8.75
C ASN A 148 1.91 -18.90 9.81
N ASN A 149 2.09 -17.58 9.65
CA ASN A 149 2.94 -16.81 10.57
C ASN A 149 2.24 -16.40 11.89
N GLY A 150 0.92 -16.57 11.99
CA GLY A 150 0.16 -16.26 13.21
C GLY A 150 0.04 -14.76 13.58
N LEU A 151 0.48 -13.85 12.71
CA LEU A 151 0.47 -12.40 12.99
C LEU A 151 -0.92 -11.77 12.79
N LEU A 152 -1.76 -12.38 11.95
CA LEU A 152 -3.09 -11.89 11.63
C LEU A 152 -4.16 -12.93 11.93
N LYS A 153 -5.32 -12.45 12.37
CA LYS A 153 -6.51 -13.30 12.50
C LYS A 153 -6.97 -13.72 11.10
N ILE A 154 -7.10 -15.03 10.90
CA ILE A 154 -7.70 -15.60 9.70
C ILE A 154 -9.22 -15.51 9.80
N THR A 155 -9.87 -15.04 8.74
CA THR A 155 -11.33 -14.95 8.61
C THR A 155 -11.78 -15.74 7.39
N GLU A 156 -12.97 -16.34 7.51
CA GLU A 156 -13.68 -17.02 6.42
C GLU A 156 -14.23 -16.06 5.37
#